data_AF-A0A1I2GYP8-F1
#
_entry.id   AF-A0A1I2GYP8-F1
#
_cell.length_a   1.000
_cell.length_b   1.000
_cell.length_c   1.000
_cell.angle_alpha   90.00
_cell.angle_beta   90.00
_cell.angle_gamma   90.00
#
_symmetry.space_group_name_H-M   'P 1'
#
loop_
_entity.id
_entity.type
_entity.pdbx_description
1 polymer ?
#
loop_
_entity_poly.entity_id
_entity_poly.type
_entity_poly.pdbx_seq_one_letter_code
_entity_poly.pdbx_strand_id
1 'polypeptide(L)' 'MAWWNRWVAFRTEGGSRADEIDRLQAYFKSNGLKSKITLEGNALKRLHVRSKDEERAKELAAAFDAEHSL' A
#
# COMPACT_ATOMS: atom_id res chain seq x y z
N MET A 1 -14.42 -18.64 -12.05
CA MET A 1 -13.26 -18.34 -11.17
C MET A 1 -13.35 -16.91 -10.64
N ALA A 2 -13.92 -16.73 -9.46
CA ALA A 2 -14.07 -15.40 -8.82
C ALA A 2 -12.92 -15.16 -7.85
N TRP A 3 -11.74 -14.76 -8.34
CA TRP A 3 -10.57 -14.45 -7.50
C TRP A 3 -10.18 -12.97 -7.47
N TRP A 4 -11.00 -12.08 -8.05
CA TRP A 4 -10.58 -10.71 -8.35
C TRP A 4 -10.87 -9.70 -7.23
N ASN A 5 -11.53 -10.13 -6.15
CA ASN A 5 -11.84 -9.32 -4.97
C ASN A 5 -10.96 -9.62 -3.76
N ARG A 6 -9.90 -10.43 -3.92
CA ARG A 6 -9.01 -10.75 -2.81
C ARG A 6 -8.11 -9.54 -2.52
N TRP A 7 -8.05 -9.17 -1.24
CA TRP A 7 -7.06 -8.22 -0.76
C TRP A 7 -5.72 -8.93 -0.62
N VAL A 8 -4.67 -8.36 -1.20
CA VAL A 8 -3.30 -8.86 -1.13
C VAL A 8 -2.46 -7.90 -0.30
N ALA A 9 -1.56 -8.45 0.51
CA ALA A 9 -0.61 -7.65 1.28
C ALA A 9 0.45 -7.10 0.32
N PHE A 10 0.51 -5.78 0.20
CA PHE A 10 1.44 -5.09 -0.69
C PHE A 10 2.74 -4.75 0.02
N ARG A 11 2.65 -4.10 1.19
CA ARG A 11 3.82 -3.67 1.98
C ARG A 11 3.50 -3.80 3.46
N THR A 12 4.46 -4.25 4.27
CA THR A 12 4.32 -4.32 5.73
C THR A 12 5.51 -3.62 6.35
N GLU A 13 5.28 -2.55 7.10
CA GLU A 13 6.34 -1.86 7.83
C GLU A 13 5.88 -1.48 9.23
N GLY A 14 6.84 -1.29 10.13
CA GLY A 14 6.56 -0.94 11.51
C GLY A 14 7.48 0.11 12.09
N GLY A 15 7.20 0.49 13.34
CA GLY A 15 7.97 1.50 14.06
C GLY A 15 8.03 2.84 13.32
N SER A 16 9.23 3.39 13.12
CA SER A 16 9.43 4.70 12.48
C SER A 16 8.99 4.76 11.01
N ARG A 17 8.83 3.61 10.34
CA ARG A 17 8.37 3.54 8.93
C ARG A 17 6.87 3.31 8.79
N ALA A 18 6.15 3.19 9.90
CA ALA A 18 4.69 3.11 9.87
C ALA A 18 4.04 4.39 9.32
N ASP A 19 4.74 5.53 9.34
CA ASP A 19 4.30 6.77 8.70
C ASP A 19 4.40 6.69 7.16
N GLU A 20 5.43 6.01 6.63
CA GLU A 20 5.62 5.81 5.18
C GLU A 20 4.46 5.02 4.56
N ILE A 21 3.96 4.00 5.27
CA ILE A 21 2.76 3.25 4.87
C ILE A 21 1.53 4.15 4.77
N ASP A 22 1.39 5.13 5.67
CA ASP A 22 0.26 6.06 5.68
C ASP A 22 0.31 7.00 4.47
N ARG A 23 1.50 7.56 4.20
CA ARG A 23 1.77 8.41 3.02
C ARG A 23 1.56 7.66 1.71
N LEU A 24 2.08 6.44 1.60
CA LEU A 24 1.89 5.59 0.42
C LEU A 24 0.40 5.26 0.21
N GLN A 25 -0.33 4.98 1.29
CA GLN A 25 -1.78 4.76 1.22
C GLN A 25 -2.52 6.04 0.78
N ALA A 26 -2.12 7.21 1.27
CA ALA A 26 -2.71 8.48 0.85
C ALA A 26 -2.45 8.75 -0.65
N TYR A 27 -1.23 8.47 -1.13
CA TYR A 27 -0.87 8.56 -2.55
C TYR A 27 -1.72 7.61 -3.41
N PHE A 28 -1.90 6.37 -2.96
CA PHE A 28 -2.77 5.41 -3.64
C PHE A 28 -4.22 5.91 -3.72
N LYS A 29 -4.76 6.44 -2.62
CA LYS A 29 -6.12 7.01 -2.61
C LYS A 29 -6.25 8.22 -3.54
N SER A 30 -5.24 9.10 -3.56
CA SER A 30 -5.21 10.28 -4.44
C SER A 30 -5.18 9.89 -5.92
N ASN A 31 -4.58 8.74 -6.25
CA ASN A 31 -4.53 8.18 -7.59
C ASN A 31 -5.72 7.23 -7.91
N GLY A 32 -6.75 7.19 -7.05
CA GLY A 32 -7.95 6.37 -7.26
C GLY A 32 -7.78 4.88 -6.97
N LEU A 33 -6.66 4.46 -6.38
CA LEU A 33 -6.39 3.07 -6.04
C LEU A 33 -6.98 2.71 -4.66
N LYS A 34 -7.78 1.64 -4.61
CA LYS A 34 -8.39 1.16 -3.37
C LYS A 34 -7.37 0.38 -2.53
N SER A 35 -6.93 0.99 -1.45
CA SER A 35 -6.01 0.43 -0.47
C SER A 35 -6.60 0.44 0.94
N LYS A 36 -6.13 -0.48 1.80
CA LYS A 36 -6.49 -0.53 3.22
C LYS A 36 -5.22 -0.78 4.06
N ILE A 37 -5.11 -0.14 5.21
CA ILE A 37 -4.05 -0.44 6.19
C ILE A 37 -4.68 -1.31 7.27
N THR A 38 -3.97 -2.36 7.68
CA THR A 38 -4.30 -3.15 8.86
C THR A 38 -3.12 -3.14 9.81
N LEU A 39 -3.38 -2.96 11.10
CA LEU A 39 -2.37 -3.04 12.15
C LEU A 39 -2.26 -4.52 12.57
N GLU A 40 -1.03 -5.05 12.56
CA GLU A 40 -0.72 -6.38 13.10
C GLU A 40 0.10 -6.19 14.39
N GLY A 41 -0.47 -6.56 15.54
CA GLY A 41 0.16 -6.33 16.84
C GLY A 41 0.26 -4.83 17.20
N ASN A 42 1.30 -4.47 17.98
CA ASN A 42 1.45 -3.13 18.55
C ASN A 42 2.28 -2.15 17.69
N ALA A 43 2.90 -2.61 16.60
CA ALA A 43 3.87 -1.78 15.87
C ALA A 43 3.94 -2.01 14.35
N LEU A 44 3.24 -3.00 13.77
CA LEU A 44 3.32 -3.28 12.33
C LEU A 44 2.07 -2.79 11.61
N LYS A 45 2.24 -1.96 10.58
CA LYS A 45 1.20 -1.57 9.63
C LYS A 45 1.39 -2.35 8.34
N ARG A 46 0.34 -3.02 7.89
CA ARG A 46 0.29 -3.74 6.61
C ARG A 46 -0.67 -3.05 5.65
N LEU A 47 -0.12 -2.54 4.56
CA LEU A 47 -0.86 -2.02 3.43
C LEU A 47 -1.34 -3.19 2.57
N HIS A 48 -2.63 -3.22 2.32
CA HIS A 48 -3.26 -4.15 1.40
C HIS A 48 -3.89 -3.41 0.23
N VAL A 49 -3.78 -4.01 -0.94
CA VAL A 49 -4.43 -3.55 -2.16
C VAL A 49 -5.30 -4.66 -2.71
N ARG A 50 -6.16 -4.37 -3.68
CA ARG A 50 -6.90 -5.42 -4.36
C ARG A 50 -5.94 -6.14 -5.31
N SER A 51 -6.05 -7.46 -5.42
CA SER A 51 -5.21 -8.26 -6.32
C SER A 51 -5.24 -7.75 -7.77
N LYS A 52 -6.41 -7.31 -8.25
CA LYS A 52 -6.56 -6.72 -9.59
C LYS A 52 -5.82 -5.39 -9.79
N ASP A 53 -5.53 -4.69 -8.71
CA ASP A 53 -4.88 -3.37 -8.69
C ASP A 53 -3.40 -3.51 -8.26
N GLU A 54 -2.88 -4.73 -8.14
CA GLU A 54 -1.50 -4.98 -7.66
C GLU A 54 -0.46 -4.41 -8.62
N GLU A 55 -0.60 -4.63 -9.92
CA GLU A 55 0.32 -4.05 -10.93
C GLU A 55 0.31 -2.53 -10.84
N ARG A 56 -0.88 -1.92 -10.77
CA ARG A 56 -1.02 -0.48 -10.62
C ARG A 56 -0.43 0.04 -9.31
N ALA A 57 -0.56 -0.71 -8.22
CA ALA A 57 0.05 -0.38 -6.95
C ALA A 57 1.58 -0.41 -7.02
N LYS A 58 2.18 -1.35 -7.77
CA LYS A 58 3.63 -1.38 -8.01
C LYS A 58 4.09 -0.15 -8.78
N GLU A 59 3.39 0.23 -9.84
CA GLU A 59 3.70 1.44 -10.62
C GLU A 59 3.63 2.71 -9.76
N LEU A 60 2.54 2.88 -8.99
CA LEU A 60 2.36 4.04 -8.11
C LEU A 60 3.36 4.05 -6.96
N ALA A 61 3.72 2.89 -6.42
CA ALA A 61 4.75 2.82 -5.38
C ALA A 61 6.13 3.19 -5.92
N ALA A 62 6.47 2.75 -7.13
CA ALA A 62 7.71 3.13 -7.80
C ALA A 62 7.75 4.64 -8.11
N ALA A 63 6.63 5.22 -8.55
CA ALA A 63 6.51 6.66 -8.75
C ALA A 63 6.68 7.42 -7.42
N PHE A 64 5.99 6.99 -6.36
CA PHE A 64 6.12 7.57 -5.03
C PHE A 64 7.56 7.49 -4.50
N ASP A 65 8.24 6.35 -4.64
CA ASP A 65 9.63 6.17 -4.19
C ASP A 65 10.57 7.09 -4.99
N ALA A 66 10.40 7.19 -6.31
CA ALA A 66 11.17 8.11 -7.14
C ALA A 66 10.96 9.58 -6.78
N GLU A 67 9.73 9.98 -6.45
CA GLU A 67 9.39 11.34 -6.00
C GLU A 67 9.96 11.67 -4.61
N HIS A 68 10.15 10.67 -3.76
CA HIS A 68 10.65 10.82 -2.38
C HIS A 68 12.13 10.46 -2.17
N SER A 69 12.85 10.11 -3.24
CA SER A 69 14.30 9.75 -3.22
C SER A 69 15.23 10.95 -3.55
N LEU A 70 14.74 12.19 -3.44
CA LEU A 70 15.49 13.43 -3.70
C LEU A 70 15.73 14.25 -2.42
#